data_AF-U9VZX2-F1
#
_entry.id   AF-U9VZX2-F1
#
_cell.length_a   1.000
_cell.length_b   1.000
_cell.length_c   1.000
_cell.angle_alpha   90.00
_cell.angle_beta   90.00
_cell.angle_gamma   90.00
#
_symmetry.space_group_name_H-M   'P 1'
#
loop_
_entity.id
_entity.type
_entity.pdbx_description
1 polymer ?
#
loop_
_entity_poly.entity_id
_entity_poly.type
_entity_poly.pdbx_seq_one_letter_code
_entity_poly.pdbx_strand_id
1 'polypeptide(L)'
;MASFEQAYPHITSWVQDGCLEIGSISYYDDSFIRAIDEGGTVWESPAQFETLDEALAAADRGIAEWCSINMPELVVEKDAQPSFTAKQGQYLSYIYNYTQIHGRPPAQADIQSFFRVTPPTVHQMILKLEKEGLLARVAGEARSLHVLIPAEQLPVLVRP
;
A
#
# COMPACT_ATOMS: atom_id res chain seq x y z
N MET A 1 21.00 10.03 10.15
CA MET A 1 20.11 9.21 10.99
C MET A 1 19.02 8.69 10.07
N ALA A 2 18.74 7.39 10.12
CA ALA A 2 17.52 6.86 9.48
C ALA A 2 16.30 7.49 10.15
N SER A 3 15.21 7.71 9.40
CA SER A 3 13.96 8.16 10.01
C SER A 3 13.36 7.04 10.88
N PHE A 4 12.42 7.38 11.76
CA PHE A 4 11.78 6.39 12.63
C PHE A 4 11.07 5.31 11.80
N GLU A 5 10.39 5.71 10.72
CA GLU A 5 9.68 4.83 9.80
C GLU A 5 10.64 3.86 9.08
N GLN A 6 11.85 4.30 8.81
CA GLN A 6 12.90 3.46 8.22
C GLN A 6 13.51 2.49 9.23
N ALA A 7 13.57 2.88 10.51
CA ALA A 7 14.12 2.06 11.58
C ALA A 7 13.09 1.02 12.10
N TYR A 8 11.80 1.38 12.10
CA TYR A 8 10.71 0.60 12.70
C TYR A 8 9.47 0.56 11.78
N PRO A 9 9.58 -0.06 10.59
CA PRO A 9 8.51 -0.05 9.60
C PRO A 9 7.26 -0.82 10.06
N HIS A 10 7.41 -1.87 10.86
CA HIS A 10 6.30 -2.69 11.33
C HIS A 10 5.54 -1.98 12.45
N ILE A 11 6.24 -1.33 13.39
CA ILE A 11 5.59 -0.45 14.38
C ILE A 11 4.84 0.67 13.66
N THR A 12 5.44 1.30 12.66
CA THR A 12 4.84 2.42 11.92
C THR A 12 3.53 2.01 11.23
N SER A 13 3.49 0.80 10.66
CA SER A 13 2.27 0.26 10.07
C SER A 13 1.27 -0.18 11.15
N TRP A 14 1.75 -0.79 12.23
CA TRP A 14 0.93 -1.32 13.32
C TRP A 14 0.07 -0.24 13.97
N VAL A 15 0.65 0.91 14.29
CA VAL A 15 -0.03 1.98 15.04
C VAL A 15 -1.15 2.68 14.27
N GLN A 16 -1.40 2.31 13.00
CA GLN A 16 -2.56 2.81 12.25
C GLN A 16 -3.87 2.24 12.81
N ASP A 17 -3.87 0.93 13.14
CA ASP A 17 -5.06 0.19 13.56
C ASP A 17 -4.86 -0.58 14.89
N GLY A 18 -3.62 -0.70 15.38
CA GLY A 18 -3.25 -1.32 16.65
C GLY A 18 -2.65 -0.33 17.65
N CYS A 19 -2.41 -0.80 18.87
CA CYS A 19 -1.78 -0.04 19.93
C CYS A 19 -0.41 -0.62 20.28
N LEU A 20 0.55 0.28 20.56
CA LEU A 20 1.83 -0.07 21.17
C LEU A 20 1.87 0.56 22.56
N GLU A 21 1.78 -0.26 23.60
CA GLU A 21 1.84 0.19 24.98
C GLU A 21 3.28 0.10 25.48
N ILE A 22 3.76 1.18 26.12
CA ILE A 22 5.10 1.25 26.71
C ILE A 22 4.97 1.54 28.20
N GLY A 23 5.60 0.70 29.01
CA GLY A 23 5.59 0.77 30.46
C GLY A 23 4.73 -0.32 31.10
N SER A 24 4.94 -0.52 32.40
CA SER A 24 4.20 -1.50 33.19
C SER A 24 2.91 -0.86 33.71
N ILE A 25 1.76 -1.37 33.29
CA ILE A 25 0.43 -0.90 33.73
C ILE A 25 -0.02 -1.66 35.01
N SER A 26 0.68 -2.73 35.41
CA SER A 26 0.33 -3.47 36.63
C SER A 26 1.55 -4.08 37.36
N TYR A 27 1.42 -4.25 38.68
CA TYR A 27 2.45 -4.88 39.53
C TYR A 27 2.75 -6.35 39.22
N TYR A 28 1.93 -7.01 38.39
CA TYR A 28 2.12 -8.40 37.97
C TYR A 28 2.54 -8.51 36.51
N ASP A 29 2.78 -7.37 35.86
CA ASP A 29 3.13 -7.31 34.45
C ASP A 29 4.65 -7.23 34.28
N ASP A 30 5.22 -8.34 33.81
CA ASP A 30 6.65 -8.49 33.50
C ASP A 30 6.97 -8.09 32.05
N SER A 31 6.16 -7.23 31.42
CA SER A 31 6.45 -6.69 30.09
C SER A 31 6.68 -5.19 30.11
N PHE A 32 7.71 -4.76 29.39
CA PHE A 32 8.06 -3.36 29.21
C PHE A 32 7.33 -2.72 28.04
N ILE A 33 7.04 -3.49 27.00
CA ILE A 33 6.37 -3.05 25.77
C ILE A 33 5.46 -4.15 25.24
N ARG A 34 4.26 -3.77 24.80
CA ARG A 34 3.24 -4.68 24.28
C ARG A 34 2.67 -4.16 22.96
N ALA A 35 2.41 -5.07 22.03
CA ALA A 35 1.64 -4.79 20.82
C ALA A 35 0.25 -5.42 21.00
N ILE A 36 -0.79 -4.62 20.83
CA ILE A 36 -2.18 -5.00 21.10
C ILE A 36 -3.04 -4.62 19.88
N ASP A 37 -3.91 -5.52 19.44
CA ASP A 37 -4.93 -5.26 18.41
C ASP A 37 -6.35 -5.30 19.02
N GLU A 38 -7.39 -5.27 18.18
CA GLU A 38 -8.78 -5.40 18.64
C GLU A 38 -9.08 -6.74 19.35
N GLY A 39 -8.27 -7.77 19.10
CA GLY A 39 -8.37 -9.12 19.68
C GLY A 39 -7.59 -9.32 20.98
N GLY A 40 -6.77 -8.35 21.40
CA GLY A 40 -5.99 -8.40 22.62
C GLY A 40 -4.49 -8.39 22.37
N THR A 41 -3.70 -8.91 23.31
CA THR A 41 -2.25 -8.83 23.20
C THR A 41 -1.72 -9.76 22.12
N VAL A 42 -1.06 -9.15 21.14
CA VAL A 42 -0.46 -9.79 19.97
C VAL A 42 0.99 -10.17 20.23
N TRP A 43 1.69 -9.33 20.98
CA TRP A 43 3.07 -9.59 21.40
C TRP A 43 3.38 -8.87 22.71
N GLU A 44 4.18 -9.49 23.58
CA GLU A 44 4.67 -8.93 24.83
C GLU A 44 6.18 -9.09 24.93
N SER A 45 6.83 -8.07 25.47
CA SER A 45 8.27 -8.08 25.72
C SER A 45 8.63 -8.67 27.08
N PRO A 46 9.93 -8.94 27.33
CA PRO A 46 10.46 -9.03 28.68
C PRO A 46 10.32 -7.73 29.49
N ALA A 47 10.53 -7.81 30.80
CA ALA A 47 10.29 -6.71 31.75
C ALA A 47 11.30 -5.55 31.65
N GLN A 48 12.47 -5.81 31.08
CA GLN A 48 13.59 -4.86 31.09
C GLN A 48 14.37 -4.95 29.78
N PHE A 49 14.80 -3.78 29.32
CA PHE A 49 15.75 -3.59 28.24
C PHE A 49 16.81 -2.58 28.69
N GLU A 50 18.00 -2.65 28.10
CA GLU A 50 19.06 -1.68 28.43
C GLU A 50 18.74 -0.30 27.84
N THR A 51 18.04 -0.26 26.71
CA THR A 51 17.66 0.97 26.03
C THR A 51 16.25 0.92 25.45
N LEU A 52 15.65 2.09 25.25
CA LEU A 52 14.37 2.20 24.54
C LEU A 52 14.47 1.73 23.08
N ASP A 53 15.62 1.95 22.44
CA ASP A 53 15.88 1.52 21.06
C ASP A 53 15.84 -0.01 20.94
N GLU A 54 16.42 -0.71 21.90
CA GLU A 54 16.36 -2.17 21.99
C GLU A 54 14.93 -2.68 22.17
N ALA A 55 14.15 -2.01 23.03
CA ALA A 55 12.74 -2.34 23.27
C ALA A 55 11.89 -2.15 22.00
N LEU A 56 12.07 -1.03 21.30
CA LEU A 56 11.38 -0.74 20.05
C LEU A 56 11.79 -1.72 18.94
N ALA A 57 13.08 -2.05 18.84
CA ALA A 57 13.55 -3.04 17.87
C ALA A 57 12.99 -4.45 18.17
N ALA A 58 12.81 -4.80 19.44
CA ALA A 58 12.19 -6.06 19.84
C ALA A 58 10.70 -6.09 19.48
N ALA A 59 9.96 -5.01 19.74
CA ALA A 59 8.55 -4.90 19.37
C ALA A 59 8.35 -4.93 17.85
N ASP A 60 9.18 -4.22 17.08
CA ASP A 60 9.10 -4.23 15.61
C ASP A 60 9.28 -5.64 15.04
N ARG A 61 10.26 -6.41 15.57
CA ARG A 61 10.46 -7.82 15.20
C ARG A 61 9.29 -8.71 15.64
N GLY A 62 8.77 -8.51 16.84
CA GLY A 62 7.64 -9.28 17.38
C GLY A 62 6.37 -9.11 16.55
N ILE A 63 6.08 -7.86 16.17
CA ILE A 63 4.97 -7.53 15.25
C ILE A 63 5.20 -8.16 13.88
N ALA A 64 6.41 -8.05 13.32
CA ALA A 64 6.74 -8.63 12.01
C ALA A 64 6.53 -10.16 12.00
N GLU A 65 7.00 -10.85 13.04
CA GLU A 65 6.83 -12.29 13.20
C GLU A 65 5.35 -12.67 13.29
N TRP A 66 4.59 -11.98 14.13
CA TRP A 66 3.16 -12.24 14.29
C TRP A 66 2.37 -12.01 13.00
N CYS A 67 2.64 -10.91 12.28
CA CYS A 67 2.01 -10.62 10.99
C CYS A 67 2.29 -11.73 9.96
N SER A 68 3.53 -12.25 9.92
CA SER A 68 3.89 -13.33 8.99
C SER A 68 3.11 -14.63 9.25
N ILE A 69 2.72 -14.88 10.51
CA ILE A 69 2.03 -16.10 10.93
C ILE A 69 0.51 -15.95 10.85
N ASN A 70 -0.03 -14.83 11.33
CA ASN A 70 -1.46 -14.67 11.60
C ASN A 70 -2.18 -13.86 10.51
N MET A 71 -1.45 -13.12 9.69
CA MET A 71 -2.01 -12.33 8.60
C MET A 71 -1.26 -12.54 7.27
N PRO A 72 -1.11 -13.78 6.77
CA PRO A 72 -0.35 -14.04 5.54
C PRO A 72 -0.93 -13.36 4.29
N GLU A 73 -2.22 -12.99 4.31
CA GLU A 73 -2.88 -12.20 3.26
C GLU A 73 -2.67 -10.67 3.39
N LEU A 74 -2.28 -10.16 4.58
CA LEU A 74 -1.99 -8.74 4.81
C LEU A 74 -0.49 -8.42 4.82
N VAL A 75 0.39 -9.43 4.75
CA VAL A 75 1.78 -9.25 4.30
C VAL A 75 1.80 -9.06 2.78
N VAL A 76 0.99 -8.13 2.28
CA VAL A 76 1.23 -7.53 0.98
C VAL A 76 2.48 -6.68 1.19
N GLU A 77 3.58 -7.06 0.55
CA GLU A 77 4.83 -6.30 0.58
C GLU A 77 4.57 -4.82 0.28
N LYS A 78 4.42 -4.01 1.34
CA LYS A 78 4.11 -2.57 1.27
C LYS A 78 5.36 -1.75 0.96
N ASP A 79 6.45 -2.39 0.55
CA ASP A 79 7.69 -1.78 0.11
C ASP A 79 7.81 -1.66 -1.42
N ALA A 80 6.84 -2.18 -2.17
CA ALA A 80 6.71 -1.87 -3.59
C ALA A 80 5.52 -0.95 -3.81
N GLN A 81 5.64 0.35 -3.47
CA GLN A 81 4.78 1.34 -4.15
C GLN A 81 4.90 1.06 -5.65
N PRO A 82 3.82 0.75 -6.38
CA PRO A 82 3.90 0.48 -7.80
C PRO A 82 4.56 1.68 -8.46
N SER A 83 5.77 1.45 -8.97
CA SER A 83 6.59 2.53 -9.50
C SER A 83 6.04 2.94 -10.87
N PHE A 84 5.21 3.97 -10.88
CA PHE A 84 4.76 4.62 -12.09
C PHE A 84 5.15 6.09 -12.09
N THR A 85 5.43 6.61 -13.28
CA THR A 85 5.65 8.05 -13.46
C THR A 85 4.36 8.83 -13.19
N ALA A 86 4.47 10.12 -12.87
CA ALA A 86 3.32 10.99 -12.69
C ALA A 86 2.30 10.90 -13.85
N LYS A 87 2.78 10.83 -15.09
CA LYS A 87 1.91 10.70 -16.28
C LYS A 87 1.19 9.36 -16.34
N GLN A 88 1.87 8.26 -16.00
CA GLN A 88 1.25 6.93 -15.94
C GLN A 88 0.18 6.87 -14.86
N GLY A 89 0.46 7.41 -13.68
CA GLY A 89 -0.53 7.53 -12.60
C GLY A 89 -1.79 8.26 -13.03
N GLN A 90 -1.66 9.36 -13.80
CA GLN A 90 -2.81 10.08 -14.35
C GLN A 90 -3.64 9.22 -15.33
N TYR A 91 -3.00 8.42 -16.18
CA TYR A 91 -3.72 7.50 -17.08
C TYR A 91 -4.47 6.42 -16.31
N LEU A 92 -3.83 5.79 -15.31
CA LEU A 92 -4.45 4.78 -14.46
C LEU A 92 -5.65 5.37 -13.72
N SER A 93 -5.50 6.56 -13.15
CA SER A 93 -6.56 7.27 -12.42
C SER A 93 -7.73 7.63 -13.34
N TYR A 94 -7.46 8.05 -14.59
CA TYR A 94 -8.51 8.31 -15.57
C TYR A 94 -9.30 7.04 -15.90
N ILE A 95 -8.60 5.93 -16.18
CA ILE A 95 -9.23 4.64 -16.52
C ILE A 95 -10.08 4.14 -15.35
N TYR A 96 -9.54 4.19 -14.13
CA TYR A 96 -10.26 3.81 -12.91
C TYR A 96 -11.51 4.67 -12.70
N ASN A 97 -11.36 6.00 -12.64
CA ASN A 97 -12.48 6.91 -12.39
C ASN A 97 -13.54 6.83 -13.49
N TYR A 98 -13.14 6.73 -14.76
CA TYR A 98 -14.08 6.56 -15.85
C TYR A 98 -14.90 5.29 -15.67
N THR A 99 -14.25 4.18 -15.29
CA THR A 99 -14.91 2.89 -15.06
C THR A 99 -15.90 2.97 -13.89
N GLN A 100 -15.51 3.59 -12.78
CA GLN A 100 -16.39 3.80 -11.62
C GLN A 100 -17.63 4.61 -11.97
N ILE A 101 -17.48 5.66 -12.80
CA ILE A 101 -18.59 6.56 -13.16
C ILE A 101 -19.51 5.93 -14.22
N HIS A 102 -18.94 5.24 -15.21
CA HIS A 102 -19.69 4.78 -16.39
C HIS A 102 -20.02 3.29 -16.37
N GLY A 103 -19.56 2.55 -15.36
CA GLY A 103 -19.72 1.10 -15.24
C GLY A 103 -18.98 0.29 -16.32
N ARG A 104 -18.09 0.93 -17.10
CA ARG A 104 -17.30 0.28 -18.15
C ARG A 104 -15.99 1.03 -18.41
N PRO A 105 -14.92 0.35 -18.82
CA PRO A 105 -13.66 1.01 -19.14
C PRO A 105 -13.77 1.97 -20.35
N PRO A 106 -12.94 3.03 -20.39
CA PRO A 106 -12.90 3.96 -21.52
C PRO A 106 -12.38 3.27 -22.80
N ALA A 107 -12.83 3.73 -23.95
CA ALA A 107 -12.18 3.44 -25.22
C ALA A 107 -10.91 4.30 -25.38
N GLN A 108 -10.02 3.92 -26.31
CA GLN A 108 -8.84 4.75 -26.62
C GLN A 108 -9.22 6.17 -27.08
N ALA A 109 -10.34 6.32 -27.78
CA ALA A 109 -10.86 7.63 -28.19
C ALA A 109 -11.22 8.51 -26.98
N ASP A 110 -11.81 7.94 -25.92
CA ASP A 110 -12.14 8.69 -24.71
C ASP A 110 -10.85 9.20 -24.01
N ILE A 111 -9.83 8.34 -23.92
CA ILE A 111 -8.51 8.68 -23.37
C ILE A 111 -7.85 9.76 -24.23
N GLN A 112 -7.91 9.63 -25.56
CA GLN A 112 -7.38 10.59 -26.50
C GLN A 112 -8.01 11.98 -26.29
N SER A 113 -9.34 12.04 -26.20
CA SER A 113 -10.08 13.29 -25.99
C SER A 113 -9.76 13.94 -24.64
N PHE A 114 -9.65 13.16 -23.57
CA PHE A 114 -9.34 13.69 -22.25
C PHE A 114 -7.91 14.25 -22.16
N PHE A 115 -6.92 13.46 -22.61
CA PHE A 115 -5.50 13.84 -22.52
C PHE A 115 -5.02 14.72 -23.69
N ARG A 116 -5.86 14.96 -24.70
CA ARG A 116 -5.54 15.77 -25.90
C ARG A 116 -4.27 15.30 -26.61
N VAL A 117 -4.09 13.98 -26.68
CA VAL A 117 -2.95 13.33 -27.34
C VAL A 117 -3.39 12.70 -28.67
N THR A 118 -2.45 12.14 -29.41
CA THR A 118 -2.75 11.41 -30.65
C THR A 118 -3.08 9.93 -30.36
N PRO A 119 -3.82 9.24 -31.25
CA PRO A 119 -4.11 7.81 -31.07
C PRO A 119 -2.86 6.94 -30.85
N PRO A 120 -1.74 7.13 -31.59
CA PRO A 120 -0.50 6.40 -31.33
C PRO A 120 0.02 6.60 -29.91
N THR A 121 -0.05 7.81 -29.35
CA THR A 121 0.41 8.09 -27.99
C THR A 121 -0.41 7.32 -26.95
N VAL A 122 -1.73 7.27 -27.09
CA VAL A 122 -2.60 6.49 -26.20
C VAL A 122 -2.25 5.01 -26.29
N HIS A 123 -2.14 4.48 -27.51
CA HIS A 123 -1.83 3.08 -27.74
C HIS A 123 -0.49 2.69 -27.09
N GLN A 124 0.56 3.48 -27.31
CA GLN A 124 1.88 3.24 -26.72
C GLN A 124 1.85 3.34 -25.18
N MET A 125 1.08 4.27 -24.61
CA MET A 125 0.92 4.35 -23.16
C MET A 125 0.23 3.10 -22.59
N ILE A 126 -0.83 2.61 -23.24
CA ILE A 126 -1.52 1.38 -22.82
C ILE A 126 -0.57 0.18 -22.86
N LEU A 127 0.18 0.00 -23.96
CA LEU A 127 1.17 -1.08 -24.07
C LEU A 127 2.24 -1.00 -22.98
N LYS A 128 2.68 0.23 -22.65
CA LYS A 128 3.68 0.45 -21.59
C LYS A 128 3.12 0.07 -20.21
N LEU A 129 1.92 0.54 -19.86
CA LEU A 129 1.27 0.21 -18.59
C LEU A 129 0.99 -1.29 -18.46
N GLU A 130 0.62 -1.96 -19.57
CA GLU A 130 0.43 -3.41 -19.62
C GLU A 130 1.73 -4.17 -19.39
N LYS A 131 2.81 -3.77 -20.08
CA LYS A 131 4.14 -4.37 -19.90
C LYS A 131 4.67 -4.22 -18.48
N GLU A 132 4.36 -3.10 -17.82
CA GLU A 132 4.77 -2.83 -16.44
C GLU A 132 3.84 -3.46 -15.39
N GLY A 133 2.81 -4.20 -15.79
CA GLY A 133 1.89 -4.87 -14.87
C GLY A 133 0.96 -3.92 -14.10
N LEU A 134 0.79 -2.70 -14.59
CA LEU A 134 -0.05 -1.66 -13.96
C LEU A 134 -1.49 -1.69 -14.51
N LEU A 135 -1.67 -2.27 -15.69
CA LEU A 135 -2.92 -2.32 -16.44
C LEU A 135 -3.04 -3.69 -17.12
N ALA A 136 -4.22 -4.29 -17.13
CA ALA A 136 -4.53 -5.49 -17.92
C ALA A 136 -5.52 -5.16 -19.04
N ARG A 137 -5.47 -5.94 -20.13
CA ARG A 137 -6.47 -5.92 -21.20
C ARG A 137 -6.58 -7.26 -21.92
N VAL A 138 -7.69 -7.46 -22.61
CA VAL A 138 -7.87 -8.58 -23.54
C VAL A 138 -7.62 -8.09 -24.95
N ALA A 139 -6.68 -8.72 -25.66
CA ALA A 139 -6.34 -8.32 -27.03
C ALA A 139 -7.53 -8.54 -27.98
N GLY A 140 -7.88 -7.51 -28.75
CA GLY A 140 -9.00 -7.56 -29.70
C GLY A 140 -10.38 -7.31 -29.09
N GLU A 141 -10.48 -7.19 -27.76
CA GLU A 141 -11.75 -6.90 -27.09
C GLU A 141 -11.87 -5.39 -26.81
N ALA A 142 -13.01 -4.81 -27.20
CA ALA A 142 -13.27 -3.40 -26.93
C ALA A 142 -13.58 -3.20 -25.45
N ARG A 143 -13.08 -2.10 -24.86
CA ARG A 143 -13.35 -1.70 -23.46
C ARG A 143 -12.97 -2.76 -22.41
N SER A 144 -11.85 -3.44 -22.63
CA SER A 144 -11.34 -4.48 -21.71
C SER A 144 -10.27 -3.99 -20.73
N LEU A 145 -10.07 -2.67 -20.56
CA LEU A 145 -8.98 -2.14 -19.73
C LEU A 145 -9.30 -2.32 -18.24
N HIS A 146 -8.36 -2.87 -17.47
CA HIS A 146 -8.49 -3.08 -16.03
C HIS A 146 -7.25 -2.56 -15.31
N VAL A 147 -7.43 -1.65 -14.36
CA VAL A 147 -6.34 -1.12 -13.54
C VAL A 147 -6.00 -2.16 -12.47
N LEU A 148 -4.71 -2.51 -12.35
CA LEU A 148 -4.22 -3.51 -11.39
C LEU A 148 -3.73 -2.88 -10.08
N ILE A 149 -3.74 -1.54 -10.01
CA ILE A 149 -3.28 -0.77 -8.86
C ILE A 149 -4.46 -0.51 -7.91
N PRO A 150 -4.30 -0.73 -6.59
CA PRO A 150 -5.31 -0.37 -5.60
C PRO A 150 -5.68 1.11 -5.65
N ALA A 151 -6.94 1.43 -5.38
CA ALA A 151 -7.46 2.79 -5.52
C ALA A 151 -6.75 3.79 -4.60
N GLU A 152 -6.30 3.33 -3.43
CA GLU A 152 -5.61 4.09 -2.39
C GLU A 152 -4.23 4.58 -2.86
N GLN A 153 -3.66 3.91 -3.86
CA GLN A 153 -2.34 4.22 -4.41
C GLN A 153 -2.43 5.05 -5.70
N LEU A 154 -3.63 5.21 -6.26
CA LEU A 154 -3.82 6.04 -7.45
C LEU A 154 -3.77 7.52 -7.09
N PRO A 155 -3.03 8.35 -7.85
CA PRO A 155 -3.03 9.79 -7.62
C PRO A 155 -4.39 10.40 -7.95
N VAL A 156 -4.66 11.58 -7.39
CA VAL A 156 -5.84 12.36 -7.81
C VAL A 156 -5.73 12.68 -9.30
N LEU A 157 -6.80 12.43 -10.05
CA LEU A 157 -6.88 12.79 -11.46
C LEU A 157 -6.90 14.31 -11.61
N VAL A 158 -5.85 14.84 -12.22
CA VAL A 158 -5.71 16.26 -12.57
C VAL A 158 -6.05 16.43 -14.04
N ARG A 159 -6.86 17.43 -14.35
CA ARG A 159 -7.16 17.75 -15.75
C ARG A 159 -5.87 18.27 -16.44
N PRO A 160 -5.45 17.64 -17.54
CA PRO A 160 -4.25 18.04 -18.27
C PRO A 160 -4.41 19.34 -19.05
#